data_AF-A0A1L7WB63-F1
#
_entry.id   AF-A0A1L7WB63-F1
#
_cell.length_a   1.000
_cell.length_b   1.000
_cell.length_c   1.000
_cell.angle_alpha   90.00
_cell.angle_beta   90.00
_cell.angle_gamma   90.00
#
_symmetry.space_group_name_H-M   'P 1'
#
loop_
_entity.id
_entity.type
_entity.pdbx_description
1 polymer ?
#
loop_
_entity_poly.entity_id
_entity_poly.type
_entity_poly.pdbx_seq_one_letter_code
_entity_poly.pdbx_strand_id
1 'polypeptide(L)'
;MAEQQISNLLSMFDAFHATQKLEITVQVTDPFHYKDTPPDSSSSEGGSLSRYEERRVSFPLSQNAASPEIVSQLCFSTAMSSELNNRWKSQRRQVADSPYNYILTLPSKGIRGAFIDSLNIWLDVPEDKTSVIKEVIGMLHNSSLIIDDFQDNSPLRRGKPSTHTVFGPAQAINTATYVIVKAIEKIQEIVSYDALAEMTGTIATIFQGQAMDLWWTANTTVPSIQEYLLMVNDKTGALFRLSLELLVLNSEVCISDSTLASLSGVVSLLGQYFQIRDDYMNLIDNKARSPQLFLIFIY
;
A
#
# COMPACT_ATOMS: atom_id res chain seq x y z
N MET A 1 15.46 -36.20 -24.04
CA MET A 1 15.46 -35.54 -22.71
C MET A 1 14.39 -34.44 -22.62
N ALA A 2 14.23 -33.59 -23.65
CA ALA A 2 13.13 -32.61 -23.73
C ALA A 2 11.72 -33.25 -23.86
N GLU A 3 11.59 -34.36 -24.61
CA GLU A 3 10.30 -35.08 -24.74
C GLU A 3 9.82 -35.70 -23.43
N GLN A 4 10.75 -36.17 -22.58
CA GLN A 4 10.42 -36.69 -21.25
C GLN A 4 9.94 -35.57 -20.31
N GLN A 5 10.49 -34.36 -20.45
CA GLN A 5 10.07 -33.20 -19.66
C GLN A 5 8.71 -32.66 -20.10
N ILE A 6 8.41 -32.68 -21.40
CA ILE A 6 7.08 -32.32 -21.94
C ILE A 6 6.04 -33.37 -21.55
N SER A 7 6.38 -34.67 -21.61
CA SER A 7 5.50 -35.75 -21.15
C SER A 7 5.21 -35.67 -19.64
N ASN A 8 6.19 -35.29 -18.82
CA ASN A 8 5.99 -35.10 -17.39
C ASN A 8 5.10 -33.87 -17.09
N LEU A 9 5.25 -32.78 -17.85
CA LEU A 9 4.42 -31.56 -17.72
C LEU A 9 2.97 -31.80 -18.16
N LEU A 10 2.74 -32.53 -19.25
CA LEU A 10 1.41 -32.91 -19.70
C LEU A 10 0.76 -33.89 -18.71
N SER A 11 1.52 -34.85 -18.15
CA SER A 11 1.02 -35.75 -17.11
C SER A 11 0.64 -35.02 -15.81
N MET A 12 1.32 -33.92 -15.48
CA MET A 12 0.95 -33.03 -14.37
C MET A 12 -0.36 -32.28 -14.64
N PHE A 13 -0.61 -31.86 -15.89
CA PHE A 13 -1.86 -31.21 -16.29
C PHE A 13 -3.05 -32.19 -16.32
N ASP A 14 -2.81 -33.43 -16.78
CA ASP A 14 -3.83 -34.49 -16.76
C ASP A 14 -4.12 -34.96 -15.33
N ALA A 15 -3.12 -35.01 -14.44
CA ALA A 15 -3.28 -35.27 -13.02
C ALA A 15 -4.04 -34.14 -12.28
N PHE A 16 -3.91 -32.89 -12.74
CA PHE A 16 -4.65 -31.74 -12.22
C PHE A 16 -6.16 -31.81 -12.54
N HIS A 17 -6.53 -32.52 -13.62
CA HIS A 17 -7.93 -32.67 -14.03
C HIS A 17 -8.60 -33.99 -13.57
N ALA A 18 -7.84 -35.02 -13.18
CA ALA A 18 -8.40 -36.36 -12.98
C ALA A 18 -8.66 -36.81 -11.51
N THR A 19 -8.15 -36.13 -10.48
CA THR A 19 -8.38 -36.59 -9.09
C THR A 19 -8.35 -35.45 -8.07
N GLN A 20 -9.45 -35.25 -7.37
CA GLN A 20 -9.55 -34.33 -6.22
C GLN A 20 -8.62 -34.76 -5.07
N LYS A 21 -7.77 -33.84 -4.61
CA LYS A 21 -7.69 -33.30 -3.23
C LYS A 21 -6.35 -32.60 -3.05
N LEU A 22 -6.34 -31.28 -3.21
CA LEU A 22 -5.30 -30.45 -2.59
C LEU A 22 -5.65 -30.37 -1.10
N GLU A 23 -4.88 -31.05 -0.24
CA GLU A 23 -4.89 -30.74 1.19
C GLU A 23 -4.00 -29.52 1.41
N ILE A 24 -4.66 -28.36 1.45
CA ILE A 24 -4.09 -27.11 1.93
C ILE A 24 -4.31 -27.09 3.43
N THR A 25 -3.23 -27.11 4.21
CA THR A 25 -3.33 -26.82 5.65
C THR A 25 -3.53 -25.32 5.82
N VAL A 26 -4.79 -24.90 5.86
CA VAL A 26 -5.21 -23.56 6.29
C VAL A 26 -5.29 -23.59 7.81
N GLN A 27 -4.48 -22.78 8.49
CA GLN A 27 -4.75 -22.44 9.89
C GLN A 27 -5.92 -21.46 9.90
N VAL A 28 -7.14 -21.99 10.03
CA VAL A 28 -8.35 -21.22 10.30
C VAL A 28 -8.39 -20.96 11.80
N THR A 29 -8.22 -19.70 12.21
CA THR A 29 -8.76 -19.25 13.50
C THR A 29 -10.25 -19.03 13.31
N ASP A 30 -11.07 -19.82 14.01
CA ASP A 30 -12.53 -19.78 13.88
C ASP A 30 -13.14 -18.41 14.25
N PRO A 31 -14.22 -17.99 13.57
CA PRO A 31 -14.97 -16.79 13.91
C PRO A 31 -15.84 -17.00 15.16
N PHE A 32 -15.99 -15.93 15.93
CA PHE A 32 -16.93 -15.81 17.05
C PHE A 32 -18.30 -16.43 16.75
N HIS A 33 -18.73 -17.40 17.55
CA HIS A 33 -20.16 -17.60 17.84
C HIS A 33 -20.40 -17.98 19.30
N TYR A 34 -21.14 -17.10 19.96
CA TYR A 34 -21.76 -17.18 21.28
C TYR A 34 -22.61 -18.45 21.43
N LYS A 35 -22.44 -19.25 22.50
CA LYS A 35 -23.52 -20.07 23.11
C LYS A 35 -23.24 -20.38 24.59
N ASP A 36 -24.31 -20.29 25.35
CA ASP A 36 -24.48 -20.49 26.79
C ASP A 36 -24.11 -21.89 27.33
N THR A 37 -23.38 -21.94 28.46
CA THR A 37 -23.39 -22.96 29.58
C THR A 37 -23.18 -24.48 29.32
N PRO A 38 -22.81 -25.28 30.34
CA PRO A 38 -21.57 -25.34 31.12
C PRO A 38 -20.89 -26.76 30.99
N PRO A 39 -19.76 -27.06 31.67
CA PRO A 39 -18.82 -28.09 31.24
C PRO A 39 -19.15 -29.47 31.79
N ASP A 40 -18.77 -30.51 31.04
CA ASP A 40 -18.65 -31.84 31.60
C ASP A 40 -17.41 -32.60 31.13
N SER A 41 -17.07 -33.55 31.97
CA SER A 41 -15.75 -34.04 32.35
C SER A 41 -15.07 -35.07 31.44
N SER A 42 -13.74 -35.19 31.66
CA SER A 42 -12.86 -36.35 31.41
C SER A 42 -12.46 -36.70 29.96
N SER A 43 -11.16 -36.64 29.67
CA SER A 43 -10.26 -37.80 29.74
C SER A 43 -8.91 -37.50 29.10
N SER A 44 -7.86 -37.81 29.85
CA SER A 44 -6.43 -37.82 29.52
C SER A 44 -6.04 -38.99 28.60
N GLU A 45 -5.04 -38.77 27.74
CA GLU A 45 -3.93 -39.67 27.31
C GLU A 45 -3.28 -39.00 26.08
N GLY A 46 -1.98 -38.75 25.95
CA GLY A 46 -0.79 -39.49 26.35
C GLY A 46 -0.10 -39.99 25.08
N GLY A 47 0.99 -39.35 24.60
CA GLY A 47 1.71 -39.89 23.43
C GLY A 47 2.83 -39.05 22.80
N SER A 48 4.06 -39.30 23.25
CA SER A 48 5.33 -39.34 22.48
C SER A 48 5.88 -38.08 21.79
N LEU A 49 6.96 -37.54 22.38
CA LEU A 49 7.99 -36.75 21.72
C LEU A 49 8.76 -37.63 20.72
N SER A 50 8.67 -37.36 19.41
CA SER A 50 9.57 -37.91 18.40
C SER A 50 10.21 -36.80 17.56
N ARG A 51 11.49 -36.58 17.85
CA ARG A 51 12.60 -36.15 16.97
C ARG A 51 12.22 -35.37 15.69
N TYR A 52 12.35 -34.04 15.76
CA TYR A 52 12.39 -33.15 14.60
C TYR A 52 13.68 -33.39 13.79
N GLU A 53 13.55 -33.77 12.52
CA GLU A 53 14.60 -33.58 11.52
C GLU A 53 14.32 -32.30 10.72
N GLU A 54 15.07 -31.23 11.00
CA GLU A 54 15.18 -30.10 10.08
C GLU A 54 15.95 -30.54 8.83
N ARG A 55 15.29 -30.63 7.67
CA ARG A 55 15.99 -30.66 6.38
C ARG A 55 16.02 -29.27 5.78
N ARG A 56 17.16 -28.59 5.92
CA ARG A 56 17.48 -27.41 5.11
C ARG A 56 17.85 -27.86 3.70
N VAL A 57 17.08 -27.41 2.71
CA VAL A 57 17.48 -27.49 1.31
C VAL A 57 18.09 -26.15 0.93
N SER A 58 19.40 -26.14 0.71
CA SER A 58 20.12 -25.01 0.13
C SER A 58 20.05 -25.09 -1.39
N PHE A 59 19.53 -24.05 -2.03
CA PHE A 59 19.60 -23.89 -3.47
C PHE A 59 20.92 -23.21 -3.84
N PRO A 60 21.70 -23.70 -4.81
CA PRO A 60 22.80 -22.94 -5.36
C PRO A 60 22.22 -21.72 -6.09
N LEU A 61 22.50 -20.52 -5.57
CA LEU A 61 22.32 -19.27 -6.31
C LEU A 61 23.27 -19.33 -7.51
N SER A 62 22.80 -19.77 -8.68
CA SER A 62 23.57 -19.57 -9.91
C SER A 62 23.56 -18.07 -10.19
N GLN A 63 24.73 -17.45 -10.23
CA GLN A 63 24.96 -16.02 -10.51
C GLN A 63 24.67 -15.62 -11.97
N ASN A 64 23.66 -16.24 -12.60
CA ASN A 64 23.19 -15.81 -13.90
C ASN A 64 21.84 -15.15 -13.67
N ALA A 65 21.86 -13.81 -13.58
CA ALA A 65 20.66 -13.01 -13.73
C ALA A 65 19.98 -13.46 -15.04
N ALA A 66 18.74 -13.95 -14.95
CA ALA A 66 17.98 -14.29 -16.14
C ALA A 66 17.93 -13.05 -17.04
N SER A 67 18.24 -13.21 -18.33
CA SER A 67 18.11 -12.11 -19.29
C SER A 67 16.67 -11.56 -19.24
N PRO A 68 16.47 -10.23 -19.30
CA PRO A 68 15.13 -9.63 -19.40
C PRO A 68 14.25 -10.26 -20.49
N GLU A 69 14.85 -10.84 -21.54
CA GLU A 69 14.14 -11.58 -22.60
C GLU A 69 13.51 -12.90 -22.13
N ILE A 70 14.10 -13.60 -21.17
CA ILE A 70 13.51 -14.85 -20.64
C ILE A 70 12.30 -14.51 -19.77
N VAL A 71 12.36 -13.40 -19.03
CA VAL A 71 11.25 -12.92 -18.20
C VAL A 71 10.09 -12.41 -19.08
N SER A 72 10.36 -11.74 -20.19
CA SER A 72 9.31 -11.28 -21.12
C SER A 72 8.60 -12.44 -21.84
N GLN A 73 9.29 -13.57 -22.05
CA GLN A 73 8.72 -14.79 -22.61
C GLN A 73 7.82 -15.57 -21.63
N LEU A 74 7.84 -15.26 -20.33
CA LEU A 74 6.91 -15.83 -19.34
C LEU A 74 5.50 -15.24 -19.43
N CYS A 75 5.30 -14.17 -20.21
CA CYS A 75 3.95 -13.72 -20.54
C CYS A 75 3.27 -14.77 -21.42
N PHE A 76 2.16 -15.34 -20.94
CA PHE A 76 1.27 -16.19 -21.74
C PHE A 76 0.85 -15.44 -23.02
N SER A 77 1.55 -15.66 -24.13
CA SER A 77 1.11 -15.20 -25.44
C SER A 77 0.10 -16.21 -25.97
N THR A 78 -1.14 -16.13 -25.51
CA THR A 78 -2.23 -16.70 -26.30
C THR A 78 -2.25 -15.92 -27.60
N ALA A 79 -2.13 -16.60 -28.75
CA ALA A 79 -2.16 -15.97 -30.07
C ALA A 79 -3.53 -15.28 -30.30
N MET A 80 -3.68 -14.05 -29.81
CA MET A 80 -4.87 -13.21 -30.01
C MET A 80 -4.70 -12.36 -31.27
N SER A 81 -5.79 -12.09 -31.99
CA SER A 81 -5.74 -11.19 -33.15
C SER A 81 -5.24 -9.80 -32.74
N SER A 82 -4.53 -9.12 -33.66
CA SER A 82 -3.97 -7.78 -33.43
C SER A 82 -5.04 -6.77 -32.97
N GLU A 83 -6.25 -6.87 -33.52
CA GLU A 83 -7.40 -6.04 -33.17
C GLU A 83 -7.93 -6.32 -31.75
N LEU A 84 -8.06 -7.59 -31.36
CA LEU A 84 -8.44 -7.96 -29.99
C LEU A 84 -7.38 -7.51 -28.98
N ASN A 85 -6.10 -7.65 -29.33
CA ASN A 85 -4.99 -7.19 -28.49
C ASN A 85 -5.03 -5.67 -28.28
N ASN A 86 -5.31 -4.89 -29.33
CA ASN A 86 -5.41 -3.44 -29.25
C ASN A 86 -6.61 -3.00 -28.40
N ARG A 87 -7.79 -3.59 -28.62
CA ARG A 87 -8.99 -3.34 -27.81
C ARG A 87 -8.79 -3.70 -26.34
N TRP A 88 -8.17 -4.84 -26.06
CA TRP A 88 -7.84 -5.26 -24.70
C TRP A 88 -6.89 -4.25 -24.04
N LYS A 89 -5.83 -3.82 -24.74
CA LYS A 89 -4.86 -2.85 -24.23
C LYS A 89 -5.46 -1.48 -23.92
N SER A 90 -6.43 -1.01 -24.71
CA SER A 90 -7.13 0.25 -24.44
C SER A 90 -8.11 0.09 -23.28
N GLN A 91 -8.93 -0.95 -23.31
CA GLN A 91 -9.96 -1.18 -22.30
C GLN A 91 -9.36 -1.47 -20.92
N ARG A 92 -8.29 -2.28 -20.83
CA ARG A 92 -7.66 -2.61 -19.55
C ARG A 92 -7.17 -1.37 -18.80
N ARG A 93 -6.58 -0.39 -19.51
CA ARG A 93 -6.09 0.86 -18.92
C ARG A 93 -7.25 1.70 -18.43
N GLN A 94 -8.25 1.90 -19.29
CA GLN A 94 -9.43 2.67 -18.92
C GLN A 94 -10.13 2.10 -17.68
N VAL A 95 -10.33 0.78 -17.63
CA VAL A 95 -10.97 0.11 -16.49
C VAL A 95 -10.13 0.24 -15.22
N ALA A 96 -8.81 0.02 -15.31
CA ALA A 96 -7.92 0.12 -14.15
C ALA A 96 -7.78 1.55 -13.62
N ASP A 97 -7.79 2.57 -14.50
CA ASP A 97 -7.63 3.97 -14.09
C ASP A 97 -8.96 4.60 -13.63
N SER A 98 -10.12 4.00 -13.91
CA SER A 98 -11.44 4.65 -13.70
C SER A 98 -11.72 5.08 -12.25
N PRO A 99 -11.50 4.25 -11.22
CA PRO A 99 -11.70 4.67 -9.82
C PRO A 99 -10.73 5.79 -9.40
N TYR A 100 -9.50 5.79 -9.93
CA TYR A 100 -8.53 6.84 -9.65
C TYR A 100 -8.91 8.16 -10.34
N ASN A 101 -9.33 8.10 -11.60
CA ASN A 101 -9.83 9.27 -12.32
C ASN A 101 -11.03 9.91 -11.61
N TYR A 102 -11.90 9.10 -11.00
CA TYR A 102 -13.02 9.61 -10.21
C TYR A 102 -12.55 10.45 -9.01
N ILE A 103 -11.61 9.96 -8.19
CA ILE A 103 -11.16 10.73 -7.01
C ILE A 103 -10.47 12.05 -7.43
N LEU A 104 -9.81 12.08 -8.59
CA LEU A 104 -9.23 13.31 -9.16
C LEU A 104 -10.28 14.37 -9.52
N THR A 105 -11.52 13.97 -9.83
CA THR A 105 -12.62 14.93 -10.08
C THR A 105 -13.16 15.58 -8.80
N LEU A 106 -12.83 15.04 -7.63
CA LEU A 106 -13.33 15.58 -6.36
C LEU A 106 -12.57 16.86 -5.98
N PRO A 107 -13.25 17.87 -5.42
CA PRO A 107 -12.62 19.16 -5.09
C PRO A 107 -11.37 18.96 -4.23
N SER A 108 -10.21 19.52 -4.57
CA SER A 108 -9.00 19.40 -3.74
C SER A 108 -8.47 20.77 -3.35
N LYS A 109 -7.82 20.87 -2.17
CA LYS A 109 -7.28 22.13 -1.65
C LYS A 109 -5.86 22.46 -2.16
N GLY A 110 -5.26 21.60 -2.99
CA GLY A 110 -3.92 21.83 -3.58
C GLY A 110 -2.75 21.88 -2.59
N ILE A 111 -2.97 21.61 -1.30
CA ILE A 111 -1.99 21.82 -0.22
C ILE A 111 -0.64 21.13 -0.47
N ARG A 112 -0.65 19.89 -0.98
CA ARG A 112 0.59 19.13 -1.24
C ARG A 112 1.42 19.73 -2.37
N GLY A 113 0.77 20.22 -3.43
CA GLY A 113 1.45 20.95 -4.50
C GLY A 113 2.10 22.22 -3.98
N ALA A 114 1.35 23.02 -3.21
CA ALA A 114 1.87 24.24 -2.58
C ALA A 114 3.02 23.95 -1.60
N PHE A 115 2.96 22.84 -0.86
CA PHE A 115 4.03 22.40 0.02
C PHE A 115 5.32 22.08 -0.76
N ILE A 116 5.21 21.30 -1.85
CA ILE A 116 6.34 21.00 -2.74
C ILE A 116 6.92 22.29 -3.33
N ASP A 117 6.05 23.19 -3.83
CA ASP A 117 6.47 24.49 -4.36
C ASP A 117 7.20 25.35 -3.32
N SER A 118 6.74 25.33 -2.08
CA SER A 118 7.36 26.10 -0.99
C SER A 118 8.76 25.59 -0.67
N LEU A 119 8.96 24.27 -0.63
CA LEU A 119 10.29 23.70 -0.43
C LEU A 119 11.20 23.93 -1.65
N ASN A 120 10.63 23.92 -2.86
CA ASN A 120 11.42 24.08 -4.08
C ASN A 120 12.04 25.47 -4.22
N ILE A 121 11.52 26.49 -3.51
CA ILE A 121 12.16 27.82 -3.41
C ILE A 121 13.60 27.71 -2.87
N TRP A 122 13.87 26.74 -1.98
CA TRP A 122 15.20 26.53 -1.40
C TRP A 122 15.98 25.40 -2.07
N LEU A 123 15.29 24.40 -2.62
CA LEU A 123 15.90 23.18 -3.15
C LEU A 123 16.18 23.25 -4.67
N ASP A 124 15.64 24.25 -5.38
CA ASP A 124 15.97 24.55 -6.78
C ASP A 124 16.00 23.31 -7.69
N VAL A 125 14.94 22.50 -7.60
CA VAL A 125 14.76 21.29 -8.42
C VAL A 125 14.23 21.71 -9.80
N PRO A 126 14.75 21.14 -10.90
CA PRO A 126 14.26 21.39 -12.25
C PRO A 126 12.77 21.10 -12.44
N GLU A 127 12.08 21.91 -13.25
CA GLU A 127 10.63 21.86 -13.41
C GLU A 127 10.12 20.49 -13.90
N ASP A 128 10.86 19.81 -14.78
CA ASP A 128 10.51 18.47 -15.27
C ASP A 128 10.50 17.45 -14.12
N LYS A 129 11.48 17.52 -13.22
CA LYS A 129 11.56 16.68 -12.03
C LYS A 129 10.51 17.06 -11.00
N THR A 130 10.34 18.35 -10.70
CA THR A 130 9.31 18.82 -9.76
C THR A 130 7.90 18.42 -10.21
N SER A 131 7.62 18.42 -11.51
CA SER A 131 6.34 17.94 -12.06
C SER A 131 6.12 16.45 -11.77
N VAL A 132 7.13 15.61 -12.00
CA VAL A 132 7.06 14.18 -11.68
C VAL A 132 6.87 13.96 -10.17
N ILE A 133 7.58 14.71 -9.33
CA ILE A 133 7.45 14.63 -7.85
C ILE A 133 6.02 14.97 -7.43
N LYS A 134 5.44 16.06 -7.93
CA LYS A 134 4.05 16.43 -7.64
C LYS A 134 3.06 15.36 -8.07
N GLU A 135 3.27 14.78 -9.25
CA GLU A 135 2.44 13.69 -9.77
C GLU A 135 2.50 12.46 -8.86
N VAL A 136 3.70 11.98 -8.52
CA VAL A 136 3.92 10.83 -7.64
C VAL A 136 3.28 11.04 -6.27
N ILE A 137 3.52 12.19 -5.64
CA ILE A 137 2.94 12.49 -4.32
C ILE A 137 1.41 12.57 -4.41
N GLY A 138 0.86 13.12 -5.50
CA GLY A 138 -0.57 13.09 -5.78
C GLY A 138 -1.14 11.69 -5.99
N MET A 139 -0.40 10.81 -6.67
CA MET A 139 -0.75 9.40 -6.88
C MET A 139 -0.81 8.63 -5.57
N LEU A 140 0.25 8.72 -4.76
CA LEU A 140 0.31 8.06 -3.46
C LEU A 140 -0.77 8.58 -2.52
N HIS A 141 -0.95 9.90 -2.44
CA HIS A 141 -1.98 10.50 -1.59
C HIS A 141 -3.40 10.07 -1.97
N ASN A 142 -3.77 10.19 -3.25
CA ASN A 142 -5.13 9.85 -3.66
C ASN A 142 -5.38 8.33 -3.56
N SER A 143 -4.36 7.50 -3.79
CA SER A 143 -4.46 6.05 -3.57
C SER A 143 -4.66 5.72 -2.09
N SER A 144 -3.94 6.39 -1.19
CA SER A 144 -4.12 6.20 0.25
C SER A 144 -5.54 6.59 0.68
N LEU A 145 -6.09 7.70 0.16
CA LEU A 145 -7.47 8.11 0.46
C LEU A 145 -8.52 7.09 -0.01
N ILE A 146 -8.34 6.47 -1.17
CA ILE A 146 -9.27 5.43 -1.67
C ILE A 146 -9.29 4.23 -0.71
N ILE A 147 -8.10 3.80 -0.25
CA ILE A 147 -7.95 2.66 0.65
C ILE A 147 -8.49 3.00 2.03
N ASP A 148 -8.13 4.17 2.57
CA ASP A 148 -8.56 4.72 3.85
C ASP A 148 -10.09 4.86 3.91
N ASP A 149 -10.72 5.42 2.87
CA ASP A 149 -12.20 5.50 2.77
C ASP A 149 -12.85 4.13 2.94
N PHE A 150 -12.29 3.08 2.32
CA PHE A 150 -12.79 1.72 2.44
C PHE A 150 -12.55 1.13 3.83
N GLN A 151 -11.34 1.27 4.36
CA GLN A 151 -10.95 0.73 5.67
C GLN A 151 -11.79 1.32 6.80
N ASP A 152 -12.13 2.61 6.69
CA ASP A 152 -12.93 3.34 7.66
C ASP A 152 -14.45 3.24 7.43
N ASN A 153 -14.88 2.50 6.39
CA ASN A 153 -16.27 2.46 5.93
C ASN A 153 -16.88 3.86 5.69
N SER A 154 -16.08 4.79 5.18
CA SER A 154 -16.49 6.18 4.91
C SER A 154 -17.34 6.25 3.63
N PRO A 155 -18.66 6.54 3.71
CA PRO A 155 -19.52 6.56 2.52
C PRO A 155 -19.29 7.81 1.64
N LEU A 156 -18.68 8.85 2.20
CA LEU A 156 -18.50 10.14 1.54
C LEU A 156 -17.05 10.61 1.62
N ARG A 157 -16.55 11.17 0.51
CA ARG A 157 -15.29 11.91 0.44
C ARG A 157 -15.58 13.29 -0.14
N ARG A 158 -15.26 14.34 0.64
CA ARG A 158 -15.43 15.75 0.26
C ARG A 158 -16.87 16.07 -0.21
N GLY A 159 -17.86 15.50 0.47
CA GLY A 159 -19.29 15.71 0.18
C GLY A 159 -19.84 14.94 -1.01
N LYS A 160 -19.05 14.07 -1.64
CA LYS A 160 -19.46 13.16 -2.73
C LYS A 160 -19.31 11.70 -2.31
N PRO A 161 -19.98 10.73 -2.95
CA PRO A 161 -19.78 9.31 -2.66
C PRO A 161 -18.30 8.92 -2.72
N SER A 162 -17.82 8.14 -1.77
CA SER A 162 -16.44 7.61 -1.78
C SER A 162 -16.23 6.67 -2.96
N THR A 163 -14.98 6.47 -3.37
CA THR A 163 -14.65 5.67 -4.56
C THR A 163 -15.16 4.22 -4.45
N HIS A 164 -15.06 3.60 -3.28
CA HIS A 164 -15.58 2.24 -3.07
C HIS A 164 -17.12 2.18 -3.09
N THR A 165 -17.81 3.28 -2.80
CA THR A 165 -19.27 3.38 -2.91
C THR A 165 -19.71 3.43 -4.39
N VAL A 166 -18.91 4.03 -5.27
CA VAL A 166 -19.22 4.16 -6.71
C VAL A 166 -18.86 2.90 -7.50
N PHE A 167 -17.65 2.37 -7.28
CA PHE A 167 -17.08 1.28 -8.09
C PHE A 167 -17.10 -0.08 -7.40
N GLY A 168 -17.49 -0.12 -6.12
CA GLY A 168 -17.36 -1.28 -5.26
C GLY A 168 -15.95 -1.42 -4.65
N PRO A 169 -15.85 -2.06 -3.47
CA PRO A 169 -14.56 -2.24 -2.77
C PRO A 169 -13.46 -2.89 -3.60
N ALA A 170 -13.79 -3.98 -4.31
CA ALA A 170 -12.80 -4.77 -5.04
C ALA A 170 -12.08 -3.95 -6.13
N GLN A 171 -12.84 -3.18 -6.91
CA GLN A 171 -12.26 -2.34 -7.96
C GLN A 171 -11.49 -1.15 -7.39
N ALA A 172 -12.02 -0.53 -6.32
CA ALA A 172 -11.38 0.61 -5.66
C ALA A 172 -10.00 0.23 -5.08
N ILE A 173 -9.92 -0.86 -4.32
CA ILE A 173 -8.67 -1.34 -3.70
C ILE A 173 -7.66 -1.73 -4.80
N ASN A 174 -8.09 -2.53 -5.79
CA ASN A 174 -7.21 -2.94 -6.88
C ASN A 174 -6.63 -1.73 -7.63
N THR A 175 -7.46 -0.71 -7.89
CA THR A 175 -7.03 0.52 -8.56
C THR A 175 -6.03 1.31 -7.72
N ALA A 176 -6.28 1.46 -6.42
CA ALA A 176 -5.35 2.16 -5.53
C ALA A 176 -3.99 1.46 -5.48
N THR A 177 -3.97 0.13 -5.34
CA THR A 177 -2.73 -0.66 -5.38
C THR A 177 -2.02 -0.53 -6.72
N TYR A 178 -2.76 -0.61 -7.83
CA TYR A 178 -2.21 -0.40 -9.18
C TYR A 178 -1.55 0.98 -9.34
N VAL A 179 -2.19 2.03 -8.85
CA VAL A 179 -1.64 3.40 -8.93
C VAL A 179 -0.42 3.59 -8.03
N ILE A 180 -0.36 2.94 -6.86
CA ILE A 180 0.85 2.92 -6.03
C ILE A 180 2.03 2.31 -6.80
N VAL A 181 1.81 1.20 -7.52
CA VAL A 181 2.85 0.59 -8.37
C VAL A 181 3.31 1.57 -9.46
N LYS A 182 2.38 2.22 -10.17
CA LYS A 182 2.73 3.25 -11.17
C LYS A 182 3.50 4.43 -10.57
N ALA A 183 3.20 4.81 -9.31
CA ALA A 183 3.92 5.88 -8.64
C ALA A 183 5.38 5.49 -8.39
N ILE A 184 5.63 4.23 -7.99
CA ILE A 184 6.99 3.69 -7.82
C ILE A 184 7.72 3.63 -9.17
N GLU A 185 7.05 3.21 -10.24
CA GLU A 185 7.62 3.23 -11.61
C GLU A 185 8.05 4.66 -12.01
N LYS A 186 7.25 5.68 -11.67
CA LYS A 186 7.61 7.08 -11.94
C LYS A 186 8.75 7.61 -11.08
N ILE A 187 8.85 7.17 -9.82
CA ILE A 187 10.00 7.51 -8.97
C ILE A 187 11.29 6.98 -9.62
N GLN A 188 11.26 5.75 -10.13
CA GLN A 188 12.41 5.13 -10.80
C GLN A 188 12.95 5.94 -12.00
N GLU A 189 12.12 6.75 -12.66
CA GLU A 189 12.54 7.60 -13.78
C GLU A 189 13.39 8.81 -13.33
N ILE A 190 13.37 9.16 -12.04
CA ILE A 190 13.97 10.39 -11.51
C ILE A 190 14.97 10.14 -10.36
N VAL A 191 15.20 8.90 -9.93
CA VAL A 191 16.18 8.58 -8.89
C VAL A 191 17.06 7.38 -9.26
N SER A 192 18.18 7.21 -8.56
CA SER A 192 19.01 6.01 -8.69
C SER A 192 18.32 4.78 -8.09
N TYR A 193 18.78 3.58 -8.45
CA TYR A 193 18.24 2.33 -7.90
C TYR A 193 18.38 2.24 -6.36
N ASP A 194 19.50 2.70 -5.82
CA ASP A 194 19.73 2.70 -4.37
C ASP A 194 18.76 3.67 -3.65
N ALA A 195 18.55 4.86 -4.22
CA ALA A 195 17.58 5.82 -3.70
C ALA A 195 16.14 5.30 -3.81
N LEU A 196 15.81 4.56 -4.88
CA LEU A 196 14.51 3.92 -5.03
C LEU A 196 14.24 2.93 -3.89
N ALA A 197 15.24 2.14 -3.48
CA ALA A 197 15.09 1.20 -2.36
C ALA A 197 14.74 1.93 -1.06
N GLU A 198 15.44 3.03 -0.74
CA GLU A 198 15.13 3.86 0.43
C GLU A 198 13.71 4.45 0.36
N MET A 199 13.32 4.99 -0.79
CA MET A 199 11.97 5.55 -0.99
C MET A 199 10.86 4.52 -0.87
N THR A 200 11.06 3.32 -1.40
CA THR A 200 10.10 2.22 -1.19
C THR A 200 10.00 1.84 0.29
N GLY A 201 11.09 1.98 1.06
CA GLY A 201 11.08 1.90 2.52
C GLY A 201 10.20 2.98 3.16
N THR A 202 10.35 4.24 2.75
CA THR A 202 9.49 5.35 3.21
C THR A 202 8.01 5.11 2.86
N ILE A 203 7.72 4.58 1.67
CA ILE A 203 6.36 4.19 1.28
C ILE A 203 5.84 3.06 2.18
N ALA A 204 6.67 2.06 2.51
CA ALA A 204 6.29 1.00 3.43
C ALA A 204 5.97 1.53 4.83
N THR A 205 6.70 2.54 5.31
CA THR A 205 6.42 3.20 6.59
C THR A 205 5.01 3.81 6.64
N ILE A 206 4.51 4.37 5.53
CA ILE A 206 3.12 4.86 5.44
C ILE A 206 2.12 3.75 5.78
N PHE A 207 2.32 2.56 5.21
CA PHE A 207 1.46 1.40 5.47
C PHE A 207 1.64 0.82 6.88
N GLN A 208 2.84 0.89 7.45
CA GLN A 208 3.09 0.48 8.83
C GLN A 208 2.36 1.38 9.83
N GLY A 209 2.38 2.70 9.61
CA GLY A 209 1.60 3.65 10.38
C GLY A 209 0.09 3.37 10.28
N GLN A 210 -0.42 3.15 9.06
CA GLN A 210 -1.83 2.75 8.86
C GLN A 210 -2.16 1.43 9.56
N ALA A 211 -1.26 0.45 9.55
CA ALA A 211 -1.48 -0.83 10.19
C ALA A 211 -1.62 -0.69 11.72
N MET A 212 -0.81 0.16 12.35
CA MET A 212 -0.92 0.44 13.79
C MET A 212 -2.26 1.11 14.13
N ASP A 213 -2.69 2.09 13.33
CA ASP A 213 -3.97 2.79 13.51
C ASP A 213 -5.18 1.82 13.44
N LEU A 214 -5.20 0.97 12.40
CA LEU A 214 -6.22 -0.06 12.23
C LEU A 214 -6.17 -1.10 13.34
N TRP A 215 -4.98 -1.51 13.77
CA TRP A 215 -4.81 -2.50 14.82
C TRP A 215 -5.31 -1.98 16.16
N TRP A 216 -4.96 -0.74 16.54
CA TRP A 216 -5.47 -0.11 17.76
C TRP A 216 -7.00 -0.04 17.74
N THR A 217 -7.58 0.36 16.61
CA THR A 217 -9.03 0.45 16.44
C THR A 217 -9.70 -0.92 16.58
N ALA A 218 -9.22 -1.93 15.85
CA ALA A 218 -9.78 -3.29 15.87
C ALA A 218 -9.67 -3.97 17.24
N ASN A 219 -8.61 -3.68 18.00
CA ASN A 219 -8.36 -4.27 19.31
C ASN A 219 -8.79 -3.37 20.48
N THR A 220 -9.44 -2.23 20.22
CA THR A 220 -9.85 -1.26 21.25
C THR A 220 -8.70 -0.87 22.19
N THR A 221 -7.49 -0.77 21.64
CA THR A 221 -6.28 -0.43 22.40
C THR A 221 -6.08 1.08 22.34
N VAL A 222 -6.01 1.73 23.50
CA VAL A 222 -5.78 3.19 23.58
C VAL A 222 -4.28 3.45 23.62
N PRO A 223 -3.70 4.11 22.60
CA PRO A 223 -2.28 4.44 22.59
C PRO A 223 -1.98 5.58 23.58
N SER A 224 -0.74 5.62 24.07
CA SER A 224 -0.18 6.82 24.69
C SER A 224 -0.03 7.95 23.65
N ILE A 225 0.13 9.19 24.13
CA ILE A 225 0.38 10.35 23.24
C ILE A 225 1.64 10.12 22.39
N GLN A 226 2.68 9.54 22.98
CA GLN A 226 3.94 9.28 22.28
C GLN A 226 3.77 8.24 21.17
N GLU A 227 3.04 7.15 21.45
CA GLU A 227 2.73 6.14 20.44
C GLU A 227 1.88 6.72 19.31
N TYR A 228 0.85 7.49 19.64
CA TYR A 228 0.05 8.21 18.65
C TYR A 228 0.93 9.09 17.75
N LEU A 229 1.83 9.90 18.32
CA LEU A 229 2.72 10.75 17.52
C LEU A 229 3.66 9.94 16.61
N LEU A 230 4.14 8.78 17.06
CA LEU A 230 4.92 7.86 16.21
C LEU A 230 4.09 7.34 15.04
N MET A 231 2.87 6.85 15.31
CA MET A 231 1.94 6.42 14.26
C MET A 231 1.65 7.54 13.27
N VAL A 232 1.43 8.78 13.74
CA VAL A 232 1.19 9.94 12.88
C VAL A 232 2.40 10.28 12.01
N ASN A 233 3.61 10.22 12.57
CA ASN A 233 4.84 10.42 11.81
C ASN A 233 5.00 9.35 10.71
N ASP A 234 4.61 8.11 10.98
CA ASP A 234 4.70 7.02 10.03
C ASP A 234 3.60 7.08 8.97
N LYS A 235 2.33 7.29 9.35
CA LYS A 235 1.17 7.35 8.44
C LYS A 235 1.15 8.63 7.60
N THR A 236 1.19 9.79 8.23
CA THR A 236 0.99 11.09 7.57
C THR A 236 2.31 11.81 7.33
N GLY A 237 3.23 11.78 8.29
CA GLY A 237 4.55 12.41 8.19
C GLY A 237 5.42 11.81 7.08
N ALA A 238 5.39 10.49 6.89
CA ALA A 238 6.24 9.81 5.92
C ALA A 238 5.98 10.23 4.47
N LEU A 239 4.75 10.61 4.10
CA LEU A 239 4.47 11.15 2.75
C LEU A 239 5.08 12.54 2.55
N PHE A 240 5.06 13.39 3.59
CA PHE A 240 5.77 14.68 3.55
C PHE A 240 7.28 14.47 3.52
N ARG A 241 7.79 13.49 4.26
CA ARG A 241 9.21 13.08 4.24
C ARG A 241 9.64 12.60 2.86
N LEU A 242 8.85 11.73 2.23
CA LEU A 242 9.09 11.27 0.86
C LEU A 242 9.16 12.43 -0.13
N SER A 243 8.30 13.44 0.04
CA SER A 243 8.33 14.65 -0.79
C SER A 243 9.65 15.41 -0.65
N LEU A 244 10.16 15.55 0.58
CA LEU A 244 11.45 16.18 0.86
C LEU A 244 12.61 15.33 0.30
N GLU A 245 12.61 14.02 0.53
CA GLU A 245 13.61 13.07 0.01
C GLU A 245 13.72 13.19 -1.52
N LEU A 246 12.58 13.16 -2.22
CA LEU A 246 12.51 13.31 -3.68
C LEU A 246 13.09 14.66 -4.16
N LEU A 247 12.77 15.75 -3.48
CA LEU A 247 13.28 17.07 -3.83
C LEU A 247 14.79 17.17 -3.59
N VAL A 248 15.28 16.71 -2.43
CA VAL A 248 16.71 16.73 -2.07
C VAL A 248 17.54 15.92 -3.07
N LEU A 249 17.06 14.75 -3.48
CA LEU A 249 17.76 13.89 -4.44
C LEU A 249 17.79 14.44 -5.88
N ASN A 250 16.89 15.38 -6.20
CA ASN A 250 16.82 16.02 -7.52
C ASN A 250 17.24 17.51 -7.48
N SER A 251 17.76 17.98 -6.35
CA SER A 251 18.21 19.37 -6.15
C SER A 251 19.51 19.63 -6.90
N GLU A 252 19.60 20.76 -7.60
CA GLU A 252 20.87 21.22 -8.21
C GLU A 252 21.78 21.93 -7.19
N VAL A 253 21.22 22.29 -6.02
CA VAL A 253 21.96 22.95 -4.94
C VAL A 253 22.50 21.93 -3.95
N CYS A 254 23.71 22.17 -3.46
CA CYS A 254 24.31 21.39 -2.38
C CYS A 254 23.65 21.74 -1.04
N ILE A 255 23.07 20.75 -0.38
CA ILE A 255 22.34 20.93 0.88
C ILE A 255 23.21 20.40 2.02
N SER A 256 23.47 21.23 3.02
CA SER A 256 24.23 20.78 4.21
C SER A 256 23.39 19.85 5.09
N ASP A 257 24.06 18.94 5.80
CA ASP A 257 23.40 18.04 6.76
C ASP A 257 22.58 18.80 7.81
N SER A 258 23.06 19.97 8.25
CA SER A 258 22.34 20.84 9.19
C SER A 258 21.04 21.40 8.61
N THR A 259 21.04 21.74 7.31
CA THR A 259 19.86 22.24 6.60
C THR A 259 18.86 21.10 6.39
N LEU A 260 19.35 19.93 5.97
CA LEU A 260 18.52 18.74 5.81
C LEU A 260 17.86 18.31 7.12
N ALA A 261 18.60 18.31 8.23
CA ALA A 261 18.06 18.03 9.56
C ALA A 261 16.97 19.04 9.97
N SER A 262 17.18 20.32 9.66
CA SER A 262 16.20 21.39 9.94
C SER A 262 14.92 21.22 9.13
N LEU A 263 15.05 20.95 7.82
CA LEU A 263 13.92 20.68 6.93
C LEU A 263 13.16 19.43 7.37
N SER A 264 13.87 18.35 7.71
CA SER A 264 13.25 17.12 8.23
C SER A 264 12.44 17.36 9.51
N GLY A 265 12.95 18.21 10.42
CA GLY A 265 12.22 18.64 11.62
C GLY A 265 10.93 19.40 11.27
N VAL A 266 11.00 20.35 10.34
CA VAL A 266 9.82 21.13 9.87
C VAL A 266 8.77 20.22 9.24
N VAL A 267 9.21 19.30 8.37
CA VAL A 267 8.35 18.34 7.67
C VAL A 267 7.65 17.40 8.65
N SER A 268 8.36 16.92 9.67
CA SER A 268 7.79 16.07 10.72
C SER A 268 6.73 16.80 11.54
N LEU A 269 7.01 18.04 11.96
CA LEU A 269 6.05 18.88 12.69
C LEU A 269 4.81 19.19 11.84
N LEU A 270 4.99 19.43 10.54
CA LEU A 270 3.89 19.69 9.62
C LEU A 270 3.00 18.46 9.48
N GLY A 271 3.58 17.26 9.34
CA GLY A 271 2.85 15.99 9.33
C GLY A 271 1.99 15.80 10.58
N GLN A 272 2.57 16.03 11.76
CA GLN A 272 1.84 15.97 13.03
C GLN A 272 0.71 16.99 13.09
N TYR A 273 0.98 18.23 12.73
CA TYR A 273 -0.03 19.29 12.70
C TYR A 273 -1.19 18.93 11.78
N PHE A 274 -0.92 18.41 10.57
CA PHE A 274 -1.96 18.03 9.62
C PHE A 274 -2.88 16.95 10.18
N GLN A 275 -2.33 15.89 10.77
CA GLN A 275 -3.15 14.81 11.31
C GLN A 275 -3.94 15.24 12.53
N ILE A 276 -3.30 15.89 13.51
CA ILE A 276 -3.98 16.37 14.72
C ILE A 276 -5.12 17.32 14.36
N ARG A 277 -4.88 18.21 13.38
CA ARG A 277 -5.92 19.10 12.87
C ARG A 277 -7.05 18.32 12.19
N ASP A 278 -6.74 17.31 11.37
CA ASP A 278 -7.76 16.49 10.71
C ASP A 278 -8.65 15.78 11.73
N ASP A 279 -8.05 15.10 12.71
CA ASP A 279 -8.75 14.40 13.79
C ASP A 279 -9.63 15.36 14.61
N TYR A 280 -9.08 16.53 14.96
CA TYR A 280 -9.84 17.57 15.68
C TYR A 280 -11.04 18.09 14.88
N MET A 281 -10.85 18.35 13.57
CA MET A 281 -11.93 18.83 12.70
C MET A 281 -13.01 17.76 12.54
N ASN A 282 -12.64 16.48 12.44
CA ASN A 282 -13.59 15.37 12.39
C ASN A 282 -14.48 15.32 13.65
N LEU A 283 -13.97 15.69 14.83
CA LEU A 283 -14.78 15.78 16.06
C LEU A 283 -15.72 17.00 16.06
N ILE A 284 -15.30 18.13 15.50
CA ILE A 284 -16.13 19.35 15.44
C ILE A 284 -17.26 19.20 14.43
N ASP A 285 -16.94 18.74 13.21
CA ASP A 285 -17.91 18.65 12.13
C ASP A 285 -18.95 17.54 12.40
N ASN A 286 -18.59 16.48 13.14
CA ASN A 286 -19.52 15.45 13.59
C ASN A 286 -20.45 15.89 14.73
N LYS A 287 -20.29 17.05 15.38
CA LYS A 287 -21.34 17.56 16.29
C LYS A 287 -22.66 17.89 15.57
N ALA A 288 -22.69 17.88 14.23
CA ALA A 288 -23.89 18.04 13.41
C ALA A 288 -24.47 16.73 12.81
N ARG A 289 -23.82 15.56 13.02
CA ARG A 289 -24.31 14.25 12.54
C ARG A 289 -24.00 13.15 13.55
N SER A 290 -24.98 12.30 13.85
CA SER A 290 -24.89 11.16 14.78
C SER A 290 -23.59 10.34 14.64
N PRO A 291 -23.05 9.79 15.74
CA PRO A 291 -21.64 9.42 15.84
C PRO A 291 -21.30 8.23 14.93
N GLN A 292 -20.45 8.47 13.93
CA GLN A 292 -19.59 7.41 13.40
C GLN A 292 -18.38 7.34 14.33
N LEU A 293 -18.15 6.16 14.92
CA LEU A 293 -17.08 5.90 15.87
C LEU A 293 -15.72 6.18 15.21
N PHE A 294 -15.18 7.37 15.42
CA PHE A 294 -13.75 7.66 15.37
C PHE A 294 -13.46 8.52 16.59
N LEU A 295 -13.02 7.89 17.66
CA LEU A 295 -12.70 8.54 18.93
C LEU A 295 -11.54 7.79 19.58
N ILE A 296 -10.33 8.33 19.40
CA ILE A 296 -9.31 8.24 20.44
C ILE A 296 -9.57 9.45 21.36
N PHE A 297 -10.17 9.17 22.52
CA PHE A 297 -10.37 10.16 23.57
C PHE A 297 -9.00 10.55 24.16
N ILE A 298 -8.70 11.85 24.16
CA ILE A 298 -7.62 12.42 24.99
C ILE A 298 -8.23 12.72 26.37
N TYR A 299 -7.74 12.04 27.40
CA TYR A 299 -7.82 12.46 28.80
C TYR A 299 -6.42 12.39 29.42
#